data_AF-A0A9W7WR45-F1
#
_entry.id   AF-A0A9W7WR45-F1
#
_cell.length_a   1.000
_cell.length_b   1.000
_cell.length_c   1.000
_cell.angle_alpha   90.00
_cell.angle_beta   90.00
_cell.angle_gamma   90.00
#
_symmetry.space_group_name_H-M   'P 1'
#
loop_
_entity.id
_entity.type
_entity.pdbx_description
1 polymer ?
#
loop_
_entity_poly.entity_id
_entity_poly.type
_entity_poly.pdbx_seq_one_letter_code
_entity_poly.pdbx_strand_id
1 'polypeptide(L)'
;MSVPAMDSFKTVLRFLTNQKSTIGYSFMALLTIGSERIFSMVSFQCPCNRGQNFAYGITFLLGPAVVLLALGLFISTRLWRLCTGCCLNPFKLCPRGNFLGCASALINILSTACIAPIMWLCVALLNGTFYECAVSGLDENMVVDLFCKNKTPACREELARVPCGKTQLSADENKELLLMLRAQSQILGWSIIIISAVATLIGTCYKNCRSQVSYLQLTFWKIYVVKEQEKLETFAEEYATKLAERNLKSFFDNKHPEAFPFPNHKAWEEISATYTFTQSEQYYSTLQRYVERVDRDYTPEKRPVLESEDGIEMA
;
A
#
# COMPACT_ATOMS: atom_id res chain seq x y z
N MET A 1 25.70 -17.68 35.63
CA MET A 1 26.50 -17.72 34.38
C MET A 1 25.53 -17.88 33.21
N SER A 2 25.02 -16.75 32.73
CA SER A 2 24.14 -16.48 31.58
C SER A 2 23.85 -14.97 31.78
N VAL A 3 24.25 -14.04 30.91
CA VAL A 3 23.46 -13.56 29.77
C VAL A 3 24.37 -12.66 28.88
N PRO A 4 25.23 -13.19 28.00
CA PRO A 4 25.76 -12.40 26.87
C PRO A 4 24.76 -12.40 25.70
N ALA A 5 24.00 -13.50 25.56
CA ALA A 5 23.11 -13.73 24.43
C ALA A 5 21.87 -12.81 24.39
N MET A 6 21.25 -12.43 25.53
CA MET A 6 20.09 -11.52 25.47
C MET A 6 20.48 -10.09 25.11
N ASP A 7 21.67 -9.62 25.48
CA ASP A 7 22.10 -8.26 25.14
C ASP A 7 22.55 -8.16 23.69
N SER A 8 23.22 -9.18 23.16
CA SER A 8 23.47 -9.31 21.72
C SER A 8 22.15 -9.45 20.93
N PHE A 9 21.20 -10.25 21.41
CA PHE A 9 19.89 -10.40 20.78
C PHE A 9 19.08 -9.10 20.81
N LYS A 10 19.07 -8.36 21.93
CA LYS A 10 18.45 -7.03 22.03
C LYS A 10 19.11 -6.03 21.09
N THR A 11 20.43 -6.10 20.91
CA THR A 11 21.17 -5.23 20.00
C THR A 11 20.80 -5.51 18.54
N VAL A 12 20.73 -6.79 18.16
CA VAL A 12 20.27 -7.21 16.83
C VAL A 12 18.80 -6.84 16.61
N LEU A 13 17.92 -7.08 17.60
CA LEU A 13 16.51 -6.71 17.53
C LEU A 13 16.33 -5.20 17.39
N ARG A 14 17.12 -4.40 18.13
CA ARG A 14 17.13 -2.94 18.02
C ARG A 14 17.61 -2.48 16.64
N PHE A 15 18.64 -3.13 16.08
CA PHE A 15 19.10 -2.86 14.71
C PHE A 15 18.02 -3.19 13.67
N LEU A 16 17.40 -4.37 13.75
CA LEU A 16 16.30 -4.79 12.87
C LEU A 16 15.09 -3.86 12.98
N THR A 17 14.77 -3.40 14.19
CA THR A 17 13.66 -2.47 14.43
C THR A 17 13.98 -1.08 13.87
N ASN A 18 15.21 -0.59 14.04
CA ASN A 18 15.65 0.70 13.50
C ASN A 18 15.69 0.72 11.97
N GLN A 19 15.97 -0.41 11.32
CA GLN A 19 16.10 -0.54 9.86
C GLN A 19 14.91 -1.26 9.21
N LYS A 20 13.78 -1.38 9.92
CA LYS A 20 12.62 -2.18 9.49
C LYS A 20 12.17 -1.88 8.05
N SER A 21 12.14 -0.60 7.65
CA SER A 21 11.74 -0.20 6.30
C SER A 21 12.75 -0.64 5.22
N THR A 22 14.04 -0.44 5.48
CA THR A 22 15.12 -0.83 4.56
C THR A 22 15.14 -2.35 4.37
N ILE A 23 15.08 -3.10 5.48
CA ILE A 23 15.03 -4.57 5.47
C ILE A 23 13.79 -5.06 4.73
N GLY A 24 12.64 -4.42 4.97
CA GLY A 24 11.39 -4.74 4.29
C GLY A 24 11.50 -4.60 2.77
N TYR A 25 12.06 -3.50 2.27
CA TYR A 25 12.26 -3.30 0.83
C TYR A 25 13.28 -4.28 0.23
N SER A 26 14.40 -4.54 0.92
CA SER A 26 15.38 -5.52 0.47
C SER A 26 14.78 -6.93 0.37
N PHE A 27 14.00 -7.35 1.37
CA PHE A 27 13.32 -8.63 1.36
C PHE A 27 12.28 -8.72 0.24
N MET A 28 11.50 -7.65 0.04
CA MET A 28 10.52 -7.57 -1.06
C MET A 28 11.20 -7.68 -2.43
N ALA A 29 12.36 -7.04 -2.62
CA ALA A 29 13.15 -7.15 -3.84
C ALA A 29 13.63 -8.60 -4.08
N LEU A 30 14.17 -9.27 -3.07
CA LEU A 30 14.60 -10.68 -3.17
C LEU A 30 13.44 -11.61 -3.53
N LEU A 31 12.28 -11.45 -2.89
CA LEU A 31 11.07 -12.21 -3.21
C LEU A 31 10.60 -11.96 -4.64
N THR A 32 10.68 -10.72 -5.11
CA THR A 32 10.30 -10.35 -6.48
C THR A 32 11.20 -11.04 -7.50
N ILE A 33 12.52 -11.02 -7.27
CA ILE A 33 13.50 -11.72 -8.12
C ILE A 33 13.24 -13.23 -8.13
N GLY A 34 13.04 -13.84 -6.95
CA GLY A 34 12.75 -15.27 -6.84
C GLY A 34 11.45 -15.65 -7.56
N SER A 35 10.40 -14.86 -7.38
CA SER A 35 9.09 -15.11 -7.99
C SER A 35 9.15 -14.98 -9.52
N GLU A 36 9.81 -13.95 -10.04
CA GLU A 36 9.98 -13.75 -11.48
C GLU A 36 10.75 -14.92 -12.12
N ARG A 37 11.82 -15.39 -11.45
CA ARG A 37 12.57 -16.57 -11.91
C ARG A 37 11.72 -17.83 -11.95
N ILE A 38 10.87 -18.04 -10.95
CA ILE A 38 9.95 -19.19 -10.93
C ILE A 38 8.93 -19.08 -12.07
N PHE A 39 8.28 -17.93 -12.25
CA PHE A 39 7.29 -17.76 -13.33
C PHE A 39 7.90 -17.92 -14.72
N SER A 40 9.07 -17.33 -14.95
CA SER A 40 9.76 -17.39 -16.25
C SER A 40 10.30 -18.79 -16.57
N MET A 41 10.77 -19.55 -15.57
CA MET A 41 11.32 -20.90 -15.82
C MET A 41 10.26 -22.00 -15.84
N VAL A 42 9.20 -21.90 -15.01
CA VAL A 42 8.28 -23.01 -14.76
C VAL A 42 7.00 -22.91 -15.59
N SER A 43 6.50 -21.71 -15.85
CA SER A 43 5.17 -21.49 -16.43
C SER A 43 5.21 -20.82 -17.80
N PHE A 44 6.20 -19.97 -18.05
CA PHE A 44 6.21 -19.17 -19.27
C PHE A 44 6.82 -19.90 -20.46
N GLN A 45 5.98 -20.18 -21.46
CA GLN A 45 6.41 -20.63 -22.79
C GLN A 45 5.68 -19.79 -23.84
N CYS A 46 6.42 -19.06 -24.66
CA CYS A 46 5.81 -18.20 -25.69
C CYS A 46 5.15 -19.08 -26.78
N PRO A 47 3.88 -18.84 -27.15
CA PRO A 47 3.11 -19.74 -28.02
C PRO A 47 3.54 -19.75 -29.50
N CYS A 48 4.50 -18.89 -29.91
CA CYS A 48 4.96 -18.74 -31.30
C CYS A 48 3.85 -18.39 -32.30
N ASN A 49 2.77 -17.77 -31.81
CA ASN A 49 1.60 -17.46 -32.62
C ASN A 49 1.38 -15.95 -32.61
N ARG A 50 1.45 -15.33 -33.78
CA ARG A 50 1.38 -13.88 -33.96
C ARG A 50 0.21 -13.24 -33.20
N GLY A 51 -0.99 -13.78 -33.33
CA GLY A 51 -2.18 -13.22 -32.69
C GLY A 51 -2.28 -13.43 -31.17
N GLN A 52 -1.49 -14.35 -30.59
CA GLN A 52 -1.54 -14.69 -29.16
C GLN A 52 -0.31 -14.22 -28.38
N ASN A 53 0.83 -14.05 -29.05
CA ASN A 53 2.10 -13.65 -28.44
C ASN A 53 1.98 -12.35 -27.63
N PHE A 54 1.34 -11.33 -28.20
CA PHE A 54 1.13 -10.04 -27.52
C PHE A 54 0.30 -10.21 -26.24
N ALA A 55 -0.89 -10.80 -26.37
CA ALA A 55 -1.81 -11.01 -25.25
C ALA A 55 -1.17 -11.89 -24.14
N TYR A 56 -0.46 -12.95 -24.52
CA TYR A 56 0.21 -13.84 -23.58
C TYR A 56 1.36 -13.13 -22.84
N GLY A 57 2.29 -12.52 -23.59
CA GLY A 57 3.44 -11.82 -23.01
C GLY A 57 3.03 -10.65 -22.10
N ILE A 58 2.07 -9.82 -22.54
CA ILE A 58 1.61 -8.68 -21.73
C ILE A 58 0.86 -9.11 -20.48
N THR A 59 0.14 -10.24 -20.52
CA THR A 59 -0.55 -10.78 -19.34
C THR A 59 0.44 -11.22 -18.26
N PHE A 60 1.53 -11.91 -18.63
CA PHE A 60 2.57 -12.28 -17.67
C PHE A 60 3.38 -11.08 -17.19
N LEU A 61 3.53 -10.03 -18.01
CA LEU A 61 4.20 -8.80 -17.61
C LEU A 61 3.35 -7.96 -16.64
N LEU A 62 2.10 -7.65 -16.99
CA LEU A 62 1.24 -6.73 -16.24
C LEU A 62 0.33 -7.42 -15.20
N GLY A 63 -0.06 -8.68 -15.43
CA GLY A 63 -0.99 -9.41 -14.56
C GLY A 63 -0.53 -9.46 -13.10
N PRO A 64 0.69 -9.93 -12.80
CA PRO A 64 1.21 -9.91 -11.44
C PRO A 64 1.34 -8.49 -10.87
N ALA A 65 1.68 -7.48 -11.68
CA ALA A 65 1.72 -6.10 -11.24
C ALA A 65 0.34 -5.59 -10.78
N VAL A 66 -0.73 -5.93 -11.50
CA VAL A 66 -2.12 -5.58 -11.12
C VAL A 66 -2.54 -6.28 -9.83
N VAL A 67 -2.20 -7.57 -9.67
CA VAL A 67 -2.48 -8.31 -8.43
C VAL A 67 -1.74 -7.70 -7.25
N LEU A 68 -0.45 -7.38 -7.40
CA LEU A 68 0.36 -6.73 -6.38
C LEU A 68 -0.19 -5.34 -6.02
N LEU A 69 -0.68 -4.58 -6.99
CA LEU A 69 -1.31 -3.29 -6.76
C LEU A 69 -2.58 -3.44 -5.92
N ALA A 70 -3.45 -4.39 -6.29
CA ALA A 70 -4.67 -4.68 -5.55
C ALA A 70 -4.35 -5.05 -4.09
N LEU A 71 -3.41 -5.97 -3.87
CA LEU A 71 -2.96 -6.37 -2.53
C LEU A 71 -2.39 -5.19 -1.74
N GLY A 72 -1.58 -4.33 -2.38
CA GLY A 72 -1.04 -3.12 -1.77
C GLY A 72 -2.12 -2.13 -1.32
N LEU A 73 -3.21 -2.02 -2.09
CA LEU A 73 -4.38 -1.23 -1.71
C LEU A 73 -5.15 -1.88 -0.55
N PHE A 74 -5.40 -3.19 -0.61
CA PHE A 74 -6.10 -3.94 0.46
C PHE A 74 -5.40 -3.85 1.82
N ILE A 75 -4.07 -3.83 1.86
CA ILE A 75 -3.29 -3.77 3.11
C ILE A 75 -3.20 -2.32 3.65
N SER A 76 -3.54 -1.31 2.84
CA SER A 76 -3.37 0.10 3.21
C SER A 76 -4.38 0.56 4.26
N THR A 77 -3.92 0.71 5.51
CA THR A 77 -4.72 1.28 6.61
C THR A 77 -5.17 2.71 6.33
N ARG A 78 -4.38 3.48 5.57
CA ARG A 78 -4.75 4.85 5.15
C ARG A 78 -5.94 4.84 4.19
N LEU A 79 -6.00 3.87 3.29
CA LEU A 79 -7.14 3.70 2.38
C LEU A 79 -8.40 3.38 3.20
N TRP A 80 -8.32 2.44 4.14
CA TRP A 80 -9.45 2.08 4.98
C TRP A 80 -9.92 3.24 5.88
N ARG A 81 -9.00 3.98 6.50
CA ARG A 81 -9.34 5.20 7.26
C ARG A 81 -10.09 6.24 6.41
N LEU A 82 -9.75 6.33 5.12
CA LEU A 82 -10.42 7.21 4.19
C LEU A 82 -11.81 6.65 3.82
N CYS A 83 -11.91 5.39 3.39
CA CYS A 83 -13.14 4.80 2.86
C CYS A 83 -14.19 4.44 3.94
N THR A 84 -13.77 4.12 5.16
CA THR A 84 -14.68 3.65 6.22
C THR A 84 -15.59 4.78 6.69
N GLY A 85 -16.91 4.60 6.56
CA GLY A 85 -17.90 5.63 6.90
C GLY A 85 -18.14 6.66 5.79
N CYS A 86 -17.61 6.47 4.58
CA CYS A 86 -17.85 7.37 3.44
C CYS A 86 -19.34 7.53 3.09
N CYS A 87 -20.13 6.46 3.20
CA CYS A 87 -21.59 6.51 2.97
C CYS A 87 -22.37 7.24 4.07
N LEU A 88 -21.78 7.41 5.26
CA LEU A 88 -22.39 8.14 6.38
C LEU A 88 -22.06 9.64 6.31
N ASN A 89 -20.85 9.99 5.85
CA ASN A 89 -20.42 11.38 5.69
C ASN A 89 -19.50 11.53 4.47
N PRO A 90 -20.04 11.82 3.27
CA PRO A 90 -19.26 11.89 2.03
C PRO A 90 -18.24 13.05 2.03
N PHE A 91 -18.42 14.04 2.91
CA PHE A 91 -17.48 15.17 3.07
C PHE A 91 -16.23 14.81 3.89
N LYS A 92 -16.16 13.59 4.45
CA LYS A 92 -14.98 13.10 5.19
C LYS A 92 -13.79 12.79 4.27
N LEU A 93 -14.05 12.41 3.01
CA LEU A 93 -13.03 12.20 1.99
C LEU A 93 -12.48 13.51 1.44
N CYS A 94 -13.39 14.36 0.97
CA CYS A 94 -13.05 15.66 0.39
C CYS A 94 -13.96 16.72 1.03
N PRO A 95 -13.45 17.52 1.99
CA PRO A 95 -14.16 18.70 2.48
C PRO A 95 -14.47 19.63 1.30
N ARG A 96 -15.66 20.26 1.29
CA ARG A 96 -16.08 21.18 0.23
C ARG A 96 -14.97 22.20 -0.06
N GLY A 97 -14.45 22.19 -1.30
CA GLY A 97 -13.45 23.14 -1.78
C GLY A 97 -11.98 22.70 -1.74
N ASN A 98 -11.63 21.54 -1.16
CA ASN A 98 -10.22 21.08 -1.06
C ASN A 98 -9.89 19.87 -1.95
N PHE A 99 -10.13 19.98 -3.26
CA PHE A 99 -9.78 18.94 -4.25
C PHE A 99 -8.29 18.57 -4.20
N LEU A 100 -7.40 19.56 -4.02
CA LEU A 100 -5.96 19.38 -3.93
C LEU A 100 -5.54 18.49 -2.75
N GLY A 101 -6.15 18.68 -1.58
CA GLY A 101 -5.90 17.81 -0.42
C GLY A 101 -6.36 16.38 -0.66
N CYS A 102 -7.53 16.20 -1.28
CA CYS A 102 -8.08 14.89 -1.62
C CYS A 102 -7.19 14.14 -2.63
N ALA A 103 -6.78 14.82 -3.70
CA ALA A 103 -5.85 14.28 -4.69
C ALA A 103 -4.49 13.94 -4.07
N SER A 104 -3.95 14.80 -3.21
CA SER A 104 -2.68 14.55 -2.51
C SER A 104 -2.75 13.30 -1.60
N ALA A 105 -3.86 13.12 -0.88
CA ALA A 105 -4.08 11.93 -0.06
C ALA A 105 -4.13 10.65 -0.90
N LEU A 106 -4.87 10.67 -2.02
CA LEU A 106 -4.97 9.53 -2.93
C LEU A 106 -3.62 9.20 -3.59
N ILE A 107 -2.89 10.21 -4.06
CA ILE A 107 -1.54 10.05 -4.64
C ILE A 107 -0.60 9.42 -3.61
N ASN A 108 -0.67 9.81 -2.34
CA ASN A 108 0.16 9.24 -1.27
C ASN A 108 -0.20 7.77 -0.97
N ILE A 109 -1.47 7.37 -1.10
CA ILE A 109 -1.89 5.97 -0.97
C ILE A 109 -1.38 5.16 -2.17
N LEU A 110 -1.62 5.66 -3.38
CA LEU A 110 -1.21 5.00 -4.61
C LEU A 110 0.32 4.88 -4.71
N SER A 111 1.09 5.91 -4.36
CA SER A 111 2.55 5.87 -4.42
C SER A 111 3.15 4.79 -3.54
N THR A 112 2.55 4.52 -2.37
CA THR A 112 2.95 3.40 -1.51
C THR A 112 2.52 2.04 -2.05
N ALA A 113 1.34 1.94 -2.67
CA ALA A 113 0.83 0.69 -3.22
C ALA A 113 1.57 0.27 -4.51
N CYS A 114 2.09 1.24 -5.28
CA CYS A 114 2.81 1.01 -6.52
C CYS A 114 4.25 0.49 -6.34
N ILE A 115 4.79 0.44 -5.11
CA ILE A 115 6.18 0.00 -4.87
C ILE A 115 6.41 -1.43 -5.37
N ALA A 116 5.55 -2.39 -4.97
CA ALA A 116 5.67 -3.78 -5.39
C ALA A 116 5.43 -3.99 -6.90
N PRO A 117 4.38 -3.40 -7.52
CA PRO A 117 4.20 -3.42 -8.98
C PRO A 117 5.40 -2.89 -9.76
N ILE A 118 5.98 -1.75 -9.35
CA ILE A 118 7.15 -1.17 -10.03
C ILE A 118 8.34 -2.13 -9.92
N MET A 119 8.60 -2.69 -8.73
CA MET A 119 9.69 -3.67 -8.57
C MET A 119 9.51 -4.90 -9.45
N TRP A 120 8.30 -5.44 -9.53
CA TRP A 120 7.98 -6.55 -10.43
C TRP A 120 8.30 -6.22 -11.88
N LEU A 121 7.81 -5.07 -12.38
CA LEU A 121 8.04 -4.65 -13.75
C LEU A 121 9.53 -4.47 -14.05
N CYS A 122 10.29 -3.87 -13.13
CA CYS A 122 11.73 -3.73 -13.28
C CYS A 122 12.42 -5.09 -13.44
N VAL A 123 12.13 -6.06 -12.56
CA VAL A 123 12.74 -7.40 -12.61
C VAL A 123 12.33 -8.14 -13.89
N ALA A 124 11.05 -8.14 -14.23
CA ALA A 124 10.51 -8.81 -15.41
C ALA A 124 11.10 -8.24 -16.71
N LEU A 125 11.24 -6.90 -16.81
CA LEU A 125 11.83 -6.24 -17.98
C LEU A 125 13.34 -6.46 -18.07
N LEU A 126 14.06 -6.55 -16.95
CA LEU A 126 15.49 -6.87 -16.97
C LEU A 126 15.76 -8.31 -17.42
N ASN A 127 14.87 -9.26 -17.09
CA ASN A 127 14.93 -10.62 -17.63
C ASN A 127 14.54 -10.67 -19.12
N GLY A 128 13.54 -9.89 -19.52
CA GLY A 128 13.19 -9.62 -20.93
C GLY A 128 12.33 -10.67 -21.64
N THR A 129 12.15 -11.85 -21.06
CA THR A 129 11.42 -12.97 -21.67
C THR A 129 9.94 -12.65 -21.99
N PHE A 130 9.23 -11.98 -21.08
CA PHE A 130 7.85 -11.58 -21.30
C PHE A 130 7.73 -10.48 -22.37
N TYR A 131 8.67 -9.54 -22.39
CA TYR A 131 8.72 -8.45 -23.36
C TYR A 131 9.03 -8.97 -24.77
N GLU A 132 10.03 -9.85 -24.90
CA GLU A 132 10.40 -10.51 -26.15
C GLU A 132 9.17 -11.18 -26.79
N CYS A 133 8.40 -11.95 -26.02
CA CYS A 133 7.17 -12.57 -26.51
C CYS A 133 6.10 -11.53 -26.86
N ALA A 134 5.85 -10.55 -26.00
CA ALA A 134 4.80 -9.56 -26.22
C ALA A 134 5.04 -8.75 -27.51
N VAL A 135 6.24 -8.17 -27.64
CA VAL A 135 6.60 -7.30 -28.78
C VAL A 135 6.69 -8.06 -30.08
N SER A 136 7.10 -9.33 -30.05
CA SER A 136 7.11 -10.17 -31.26
C SER A 136 5.74 -10.39 -31.90
N GLY A 137 4.66 -10.22 -31.13
CA GLY A 137 3.27 -10.34 -31.58
C GLY A 137 2.59 -9.02 -31.91
N LEU A 138 3.31 -7.89 -31.91
CA LEU A 138 2.74 -6.59 -32.27
C LEU A 138 2.54 -6.50 -33.79
N ASP A 139 1.36 -6.02 -34.20
CA ASP A 139 1.04 -5.72 -35.59
C ASP A 139 1.31 -4.26 -35.98
N GLU A 140 1.85 -3.46 -35.06
CA GLU A 140 2.19 -2.07 -35.35
C GLU A 140 3.41 -1.95 -36.28
N ASN A 141 3.16 -1.46 -37.49
CA ASN A 141 4.18 -1.27 -38.51
C ASN A 141 5.39 -0.48 -38.00
N MET A 142 5.20 0.57 -37.18
CA MET A 142 6.32 1.37 -36.67
C MET A 142 7.30 0.57 -35.81
N VAL A 143 6.80 -0.29 -34.93
CA VAL A 143 7.64 -1.11 -34.04
C VAL A 143 8.29 -2.23 -34.82
N VAL A 144 7.54 -2.89 -35.70
CA VAL A 144 8.05 -3.96 -36.57
C VAL A 144 9.12 -3.45 -37.54
N ASP A 145 8.93 -2.24 -38.10
CA ASP A 145 9.89 -1.59 -39.00
C ASP A 145 11.21 -1.31 -38.32
N LEU A 146 11.18 -0.96 -37.02
CA LEU A 146 12.39 -0.70 -36.25
C LEU A 146 13.28 -1.95 -36.15
N PHE A 147 12.69 -3.12 -35.91
CA PHE A 147 13.41 -4.39 -35.76
C PHE A 147 13.78 -5.04 -37.10
N CYS A 148 12.93 -4.91 -38.11
CA CYS A 148 13.12 -5.50 -39.44
C CYS A 148 13.71 -4.51 -40.47
N LYS A 149 14.26 -3.37 -40.05
CA LYS A 149 14.87 -2.39 -40.96
C LYS A 149 16.03 -3.03 -41.73
N ASN A 150 15.98 -2.93 -43.06
CA ASN A 150 16.97 -3.53 -43.98
C ASN A 150 17.08 -5.08 -43.88
N LYS A 151 16.07 -5.75 -43.33
CA LYS A 151 15.98 -7.22 -43.30
C LYS A 151 15.07 -7.75 -44.41
N THR A 152 15.09 -9.06 -44.61
CA THR A 152 14.20 -9.72 -45.59
C THR A 152 12.73 -9.49 -45.24
N PRO A 153 11.81 -9.47 -46.23
CA PRO A 153 10.37 -9.36 -45.96
C PRO A 153 9.86 -10.49 -45.05
N ALA A 154 10.51 -11.65 -45.07
CA ALA A 154 10.27 -12.77 -44.17
C ALA A 154 10.46 -12.42 -42.68
N CYS A 155 11.25 -11.40 -42.35
CA CYS A 155 11.44 -10.92 -40.97
C CYS A 155 10.09 -10.58 -40.31
N ARG A 156 9.18 -9.91 -41.02
CA ARG A 156 7.88 -9.50 -40.46
C ARG A 156 6.97 -10.66 -40.16
N GLU A 157 7.00 -11.69 -41.01
CA GLU A 157 6.13 -12.87 -40.87
C GLU A 157 6.65 -13.80 -39.77
N GLU A 158 7.97 -13.92 -39.67
CA GLU A 158 8.64 -14.84 -38.76
C GLU A 158 9.00 -14.22 -37.40
N LEU A 159 8.82 -12.90 -37.21
CA LEU A 159 9.16 -12.19 -35.96
C LEU A 159 8.50 -12.84 -34.73
N ALA A 160 7.23 -13.25 -34.85
CA ALA A 160 6.49 -13.93 -33.79
C ALA A 160 7.08 -15.29 -33.38
N ARG A 161 7.93 -15.90 -34.21
CA ARG A 161 8.58 -17.19 -33.94
C ARG A 161 10.02 -17.05 -33.43
N VAL A 162 10.59 -15.85 -33.47
CA VAL A 162 11.95 -15.55 -32.96
C VAL A 162 12.10 -15.94 -31.48
N PRO A 163 11.19 -15.55 -30.55
CA PRO A 163 11.37 -15.84 -29.12
C PRO A 163 11.36 -17.33 -28.77
N CYS A 164 10.82 -18.19 -29.65
CA CYS A 164 10.73 -19.62 -29.44
C CYS A 164 11.66 -20.45 -30.32
N GLY A 165 12.50 -19.81 -31.13
CA GLY A 165 13.51 -20.47 -31.96
C GLY A 165 12.96 -21.31 -33.12
N LYS A 166 11.66 -21.24 -33.42
CA LYS A 166 11.00 -21.99 -34.51
C LYS A 166 10.87 -21.16 -35.80
N THR A 167 11.83 -20.27 -36.04
CA THR A 167 11.84 -19.36 -37.19
C THR A 167 12.57 -19.98 -38.39
N GLN A 168 12.19 -19.58 -39.60
CA GLN A 168 12.91 -19.93 -40.84
C GLN A 168 14.09 -18.98 -41.15
N LEU A 169 14.31 -17.96 -40.31
CA LEU A 169 15.44 -17.03 -40.44
C LEU A 169 16.78 -17.72 -40.18
N SER A 170 17.86 -17.15 -40.71
CA SER A 170 19.21 -17.64 -40.40
C SER A 170 19.48 -17.57 -38.89
N ALA A 171 20.32 -18.46 -38.37
CA ALA A 171 20.65 -18.50 -36.95
C ALA A 171 21.22 -17.17 -36.44
N ASP A 172 22.01 -16.49 -37.27
CA ASP A 172 22.59 -15.19 -36.95
C ASP A 172 21.53 -14.08 -36.88
N GLU A 173 20.61 -14.01 -37.85
CA GLU A 173 19.51 -13.04 -37.84
C GLU A 173 18.56 -13.25 -36.66
N ASN A 174 18.21 -14.51 -36.35
CA ASN A 174 17.38 -14.85 -35.21
C ASN A 174 18.01 -14.38 -33.89
N LYS A 175 19.31 -14.65 -33.72
CA LYS A 175 20.07 -14.23 -32.54
C LYS A 175 20.17 -12.70 -32.44
N GLU A 176 20.40 -12.01 -33.55
CA GLU A 176 20.46 -10.55 -33.61
C GLU A 176 19.12 -9.92 -33.20
N LEU A 177 17.99 -10.41 -33.74
CA LEU A 177 16.65 -9.96 -33.39
C LEU A 177 16.33 -10.18 -31.91
N LEU A 178 16.66 -11.35 -31.37
CA LEU A 178 16.46 -11.65 -29.95
C LEU A 178 17.29 -10.73 -29.05
N LEU A 179 18.55 -10.45 -29.43
CA LEU A 179 19.41 -9.51 -28.70
C LEU A 179 18.84 -8.08 -28.74
N MET A 180 18.30 -7.63 -29.87
CA MET A 180 17.65 -6.32 -29.99
C MET A 180 16.41 -6.21 -29.10
N LEU A 181 15.53 -7.22 -29.12
CA LEU A 181 14.34 -7.27 -28.26
C LEU A 181 14.71 -7.25 -26.78
N ARG A 182 15.71 -8.04 -26.38
CA ARG A 182 16.22 -8.08 -25.00
C ARG A 182 16.83 -6.75 -24.57
N ALA A 183 17.64 -6.13 -25.43
CA ALA A 183 18.25 -4.83 -25.15
C ALA A 183 17.18 -3.75 -24.94
N GLN A 184 16.15 -3.70 -25.78
CA GLN A 184 15.02 -2.77 -25.61
C GLN A 184 14.30 -3.00 -24.28
N SER A 185 14.03 -4.26 -23.91
CA SER A 185 13.44 -4.59 -22.62
C SER A 185 14.29 -4.10 -21.44
N GLN A 186 15.61 -4.32 -21.49
CA GLN A 186 16.52 -3.91 -20.44
C GLN A 186 16.66 -2.38 -20.34
N ILE A 187 16.68 -1.68 -21.48
CA ILE A 187 16.65 -0.21 -21.51
C ILE A 187 15.38 0.31 -20.84
N LEU A 188 14.21 -0.27 -21.15
CA LEU A 188 12.95 0.09 -20.49
C LEU A 188 12.99 -0.22 -18.99
N GLY A 189 13.50 -1.39 -18.59
CA GLY A 189 13.66 -1.77 -17.18
C GLY A 189 14.52 -0.76 -16.41
N TRP A 190 15.71 -0.42 -16.93
CA TRP A 190 16.57 0.61 -16.33
C TRP A 190 15.95 2.01 -16.34
N SER A 191 15.22 2.38 -17.39
CA SER A 191 14.51 3.65 -17.46
C SER A 191 13.49 3.78 -16.34
N ILE A 192 12.69 2.74 -16.07
CA ILE A 192 11.72 2.72 -14.98
C ILE A 192 12.43 2.84 -13.62
N ILE A 193 13.55 2.14 -13.42
CA ILE A 193 14.34 2.24 -12.18
C ILE A 193 14.81 3.68 -11.94
N ILE A 194 15.44 4.29 -12.95
CA ILE A 194 15.98 5.66 -12.84
C ILE A 194 14.86 6.66 -12.59
N ILE A 195 13.78 6.62 -13.39
CA ILE A 195 12.64 7.52 -13.24
C ILE A 195 12.02 7.37 -11.85
N SER A 196 11.80 6.15 -11.38
CA SER A 196 11.20 5.89 -10.07
C SER A 196 12.09 6.37 -8.92
N ALA A 197 13.41 6.16 -9.00
CA ALA A 197 14.36 6.63 -8.00
C ALA A 197 14.41 8.15 -7.93
N VAL A 198 14.49 8.82 -9.08
CA VAL A 198 14.49 10.29 -9.18
C VAL A 198 13.16 10.88 -8.68
N ALA A 199 12.03 10.31 -9.11
CA ALA A 199 10.70 10.75 -8.67
C ALA A 199 10.52 10.59 -7.16
N THR A 200 11.02 9.49 -6.57
CA THR A 200 10.98 9.25 -5.12
C THR A 200 11.83 10.27 -4.36
N LEU A 201 13.03 10.58 -4.87
CA LEU A 201 13.91 11.58 -4.28
C LEU A 201 13.28 12.98 -4.33
N ILE A 202 12.81 13.40 -5.50
CA ILE A 202 12.16 14.71 -5.68
C ILE A 202 10.91 14.81 -4.80
N GLY A 203 10.06 13.77 -4.80
CA GLY A 203 8.86 13.75 -3.97
C GLY A 203 9.16 13.83 -2.48
N THR A 204 10.20 13.14 -2.02
CA THR A 204 10.66 13.18 -0.62
C THR A 204 11.21 14.55 -0.26
N CYS A 205 12.09 15.12 -1.09
CA CYS A 205 12.63 16.47 -0.91
C CYS A 205 11.52 17.50 -0.87
N TYR A 206 10.59 17.47 -1.83
CA TYR A 206 9.45 18.38 -1.88
C TYR A 206 8.57 18.30 -0.64
N LYS A 207 8.25 17.08 -0.19
CA LYS A 207 7.46 16.85 1.02
C LYS A 207 8.16 17.39 2.27
N ASN A 208 9.47 17.19 2.38
CA ASN A 208 10.25 17.69 3.51
C ASN A 208 10.40 19.23 3.46
N CYS A 209 10.62 19.82 2.29
CA CYS A 209 10.71 21.28 2.12
C CYS A 209 9.39 22.00 2.39
N ARG A 210 8.25 21.36 2.09
CA ARG A 210 6.90 21.88 2.40
C ARG A 210 6.41 21.54 3.81
N SER A 211 7.21 20.83 4.60
CA SER A 211 6.84 20.50 5.98
C SER A 211 6.67 21.78 6.79
N GLN A 212 5.54 21.90 7.50
CA GLN A 212 5.30 23.01 8.43
C GLN A 212 6.10 22.88 9.74
N VAL A 213 6.79 21.75 9.93
CA VAL A 213 7.56 21.42 11.14
C VAL A 213 9.00 21.08 10.80
N SER A 214 9.91 21.37 11.74
CA SER A 214 11.33 21.03 11.66
C SER A 214 11.55 19.51 11.65
N TYR A 215 12.70 19.06 11.14
CA TYR A 215 13.08 17.64 11.05
C TYR A 215 13.05 16.91 12.41
N LEU A 216 13.54 17.54 13.48
CA LEU A 216 13.52 16.93 14.83
C LEU A 216 12.09 16.76 15.34
N GLN A 217 11.25 17.79 15.16
CA GLN A 217 9.83 17.73 15.56
C GLN A 217 9.08 16.68 14.74
N LEU A 218 9.36 16.57 13.43
CA LEU A 218 8.78 15.52 12.58
C LEU A 218 9.21 14.12 13.03
N THR A 219 10.45 13.97 13.49
CA THR A 219 10.97 12.70 14.01
C THR A 219 10.27 12.32 15.31
N PHE A 220 10.13 13.27 16.24
CA PHE A 220 9.35 13.09 17.46
C PHE A 220 7.90 12.71 17.16
N TRP A 221 7.25 13.43 16.24
CA TRP A 221 5.87 13.17 15.84
C TRP A 221 5.69 11.74 15.32
N LYS A 222 6.58 11.24 14.47
CA LYS A 222 6.55 9.84 14.01
C LYS A 222 6.64 8.85 15.17
N ILE A 223 7.51 9.10 16.15
CA ILE A 223 7.67 8.25 17.34
C ILE A 223 6.40 8.27 18.18
N TYR A 224 5.83 9.46 18.41
CA TYR A 224 4.61 9.63 19.18
C TYR A 224 3.45 8.82 18.60
N VAL A 225 3.19 8.94 17.29
CA VAL A 225 2.07 8.21 16.63
C VAL A 225 2.23 6.69 16.75
N VAL A 226 3.45 6.16 16.64
CA VAL A 226 3.70 4.73 16.83
C VAL A 226 3.41 4.31 18.28
N LYS A 227 3.88 5.08 19.25
CA LYS A 227 3.67 4.79 20.67
C LYS A 227 2.22 4.95 21.11
N GLU A 228 1.52 5.93 20.56
CA GLU A 228 0.08 6.13 20.76
C GLU A 228 -0.70 4.91 20.26
N GLN A 229 -0.39 4.40 19.06
CA GLN A 229 -1.03 3.20 18.51
C GLN A 229 -0.77 1.95 19.36
N GLU A 230 0.48 1.70 19.76
CA GLU A 230 0.83 0.55 20.63
C GLU A 230 0.05 0.59 21.95
N LYS A 231 -0.07 1.78 22.55
CA LYS A 231 -0.83 1.96 23.80
C LYS A 231 -2.33 1.84 23.57
N LEU A 232 -2.87 2.41 22.49
CA LEU A 232 -4.28 2.29 22.15
C LEU A 232 -4.71 0.82 22.01
N GLU A 233 -3.92 0.00 21.32
CA GLU A 233 -4.19 -1.44 21.18
C GLU A 233 -4.23 -2.14 22.54
N THR A 234 -3.24 -1.88 23.39
CA THR A 234 -3.17 -2.45 24.75
C THR A 234 -4.40 -2.06 25.59
N PHE A 235 -4.77 -0.78 25.58
CA PHE A 235 -5.94 -0.30 26.32
C PHE A 235 -7.26 -0.83 25.74
N ALA A 236 -7.38 -0.92 24.42
CA ALA A 236 -8.57 -1.45 23.76
C ALA A 236 -8.80 -2.93 24.10
N GLU A 237 -7.74 -3.74 24.11
CA GLU A 237 -7.78 -5.15 24.50
C GLU A 237 -8.21 -5.32 25.96
N GLU A 238 -7.65 -4.52 26.87
CA GLU A 238 -8.01 -4.56 28.30
C GLU A 238 -9.48 -4.19 28.53
N TYR A 239 -9.97 -3.12 27.89
CA TYR A 239 -11.36 -2.70 28.00
C TYR A 239 -12.33 -3.70 27.35
N ALA A 240 -11.95 -4.31 26.22
CA ALA A 240 -12.74 -5.36 25.58
C ALA A 240 -12.86 -6.60 26.48
N THR A 241 -11.77 -6.99 27.14
CA THR A 241 -11.74 -8.12 28.09
C THR A 241 -12.67 -7.85 29.27
N LYS A 242 -12.58 -6.67 29.91
CA LYS A 242 -13.47 -6.29 31.01
C LYS A 242 -14.94 -6.26 30.60
N LEU A 243 -15.25 -5.75 29.41
CA LEU A 243 -16.62 -5.74 28.90
C LEU A 243 -17.15 -7.17 28.68
N ALA A 244 -16.33 -8.04 28.09
CA ALA A 244 -16.69 -9.44 27.85
C ALA A 244 -16.95 -10.18 29.17
N GLU A 245 -16.05 -10.05 30.15
CA GLU A 245 -16.20 -10.64 31.48
C GLU A 245 -17.47 -10.16 32.19
N ARG A 246 -17.72 -8.85 32.20
CA ARG A 246 -18.95 -8.26 32.78
C ARG A 246 -20.19 -8.88 32.16
N ASN A 247 -20.25 -8.95 30.83
CA ASN A 247 -21.42 -9.48 30.11
C ASN A 247 -21.63 -10.97 30.35
N LEU A 248 -20.55 -11.77 30.30
CA LEU A 248 -20.62 -13.21 30.58
C LEU A 248 -21.07 -13.48 32.02
N LYS A 249 -20.52 -12.75 32.99
CA LYS A 249 -20.93 -12.87 34.39
C LYS A 249 -22.41 -12.52 34.58
N SER A 250 -22.86 -11.41 34.00
CA SER A 250 -24.27 -11.00 34.06
C SER A 250 -25.21 -12.04 33.44
N PHE A 251 -24.78 -12.65 32.33
CA PHE A 251 -25.54 -13.69 31.63
C PHE A 251 -25.64 -14.98 32.46
N PHE A 252 -24.52 -15.51 32.96
CA PHE A 252 -24.53 -16.76 33.73
C PHE A 252 -25.13 -16.59 35.14
N ASP A 253 -24.99 -15.42 35.77
CA ASP A 253 -25.61 -15.12 37.06
C ASP A 253 -27.09 -14.67 36.93
N ASN A 254 -27.60 -14.51 35.71
CA ASN A 254 -28.93 -13.96 35.40
C ASN A 254 -29.23 -12.63 36.10
N LYS A 255 -28.29 -11.68 36.02
CA LYS A 255 -28.39 -10.34 36.63
C LYS A 255 -28.38 -9.25 35.56
N HIS A 256 -28.87 -8.07 35.91
CA HIS A 256 -28.69 -6.87 35.08
C HIS A 256 -27.23 -6.41 35.10
N PRO A 257 -26.66 -6.00 33.95
CA PRO A 257 -25.26 -5.61 33.86
C PRO A 257 -25.04 -4.22 34.49
N GLU A 258 -23.93 -4.08 35.19
CA GLU A 258 -23.47 -2.79 35.73
C GLU A 258 -23.14 -1.80 34.60
N ALA A 259 -23.34 -0.50 34.84
CA ALA A 259 -23.02 0.54 33.86
C ALA A 259 -21.53 0.53 33.52
N PHE A 260 -21.19 0.58 32.22
CA PHE A 260 -19.82 0.63 31.74
C PHE A 260 -19.66 1.86 30.83
N PRO A 261 -18.84 2.85 31.23
CA PRO A 261 -18.71 4.08 30.46
C PRO A 261 -18.00 3.81 29.13
N PHE A 262 -18.62 4.23 28.04
CA PHE A 262 -18.03 4.20 26.70
C PHE A 262 -17.92 5.61 26.13
N PRO A 263 -16.87 5.91 25.34
CA PRO A 263 -16.89 7.06 24.46
C PRO A 263 -18.09 6.94 23.52
N ASN A 264 -18.80 8.07 23.30
CA ASN A 264 -19.93 8.10 22.39
C ASN A 264 -19.47 7.92 20.92
N HIS A 265 -20.43 7.66 20.01
CA HIS A 265 -20.13 7.45 18.59
C HIS A 265 -19.41 8.64 17.94
N LYS A 266 -19.78 9.87 18.31
CA LYS A 266 -19.17 11.10 17.79
C LYS A 266 -17.67 11.18 18.12
N ALA A 267 -17.28 10.78 19.33
CA ALA A 267 -15.88 10.70 19.75
C ALA A 267 -15.09 9.72 18.89
N TRP A 268 -15.63 8.51 18.65
CA TRP A 268 -15.00 7.52 17.79
C TRP A 268 -14.85 7.99 16.34
N GLU A 269 -15.86 8.68 15.82
CA GLU A 269 -15.82 9.21 14.45
C GLU A 269 -14.76 10.29 14.27
N GLU A 270 -14.60 11.18 15.26
CA GLU A 270 -13.68 12.31 15.24
C GLU A 270 -12.21 11.87 15.37
N ILE A 271 -11.90 10.94 16.29
CA ILE A 271 -10.53 10.42 16.41
C ILE A 271 -10.10 9.61 15.19
N SER A 272 -11.06 9.07 14.44
CA SER A 272 -10.82 8.31 13.20
C SER A 272 -10.60 9.18 11.95
N ALA A 273 -10.74 10.51 12.07
CA ALA A 273 -10.53 11.42 10.94
C ALA A 273 -9.05 11.47 10.49
N THR A 274 -8.83 11.85 9.23
CA THR A 274 -7.46 12.05 8.71
C THR A 274 -6.83 13.26 9.40
N TYR A 275 -5.66 13.06 10.01
CA TYR A 275 -4.95 14.12 10.69
C TYR A 275 -4.12 14.98 9.73
N THR A 276 -4.26 16.30 9.83
CA THR A 276 -3.40 17.30 9.16
C THR A 276 -2.86 18.26 10.21
N PHE A 277 -1.54 18.31 10.34
CA PHE A 277 -0.88 19.26 11.23
C PHE A 277 -1.10 20.71 10.77
N THR A 278 -1.38 21.59 11.72
CA THR A 278 -1.53 23.03 11.49
C THR A 278 -0.73 23.77 12.56
N GLN A 279 0.11 24.74 12.18
CA GLN A 279 0.96 25.47 13.15
C GLN A 279 0.19 26.18 14.28
N SER A 280 -1.08 26.53 14.06
CA SER A 280 -1.95 27.13 15.08
C SER A 280 -2.41 26.14 16.16
N GLU A 281 -2.34 24.83 15.91
CA GLU A 281 -2.76 23.77 16.81
C GLU A 281 -1.63 22.73 16.93
N GLN A 282 -0.82 22.81 18.00
CA GLN A 282 0.36 21.95 18.19
C GLN A 282 0.01 20.51 18.67
N TYR A 283 -0.94 19.87 18.03
CA TYR A 283 -1.28 18.46 18.29
C TYR A 283 -0.49 17.53 17.37
N TYR A 284 -0.30 16.29 17.78
CA TYR A 284 0.41 15.25 17.01
C TYR A 284 -0.53 14.13 16.53
N SER A 285 -1.76 14.08 17.02
CA SER A 285 -2.79 13.15 16.57
C SER A 285 -4.19 13.77 16.71
N THR A 286 -5.17 13.17 16.02
CA THR A 286 -6.59 13.48 16.22
C THR A 286 -7.08 13.14 17.61
N LEU A 287 -6.54 12.08 18.22
CA LEU A 287 -6.86 11.68 19.59
C LEU A 287 -6.35 12.71 20.60
N GLN A 288 -5.10 13.16 20.47
CA GLN A 288 -4.55 14.24 21.30
C GLN A 288 -5.38 15.51 21.14
N ARG A 289 -5.72 15.90 19.91
CA ARG A 289 -6.57 17.07 19.64
C ARG A 289 -7.95 16.95 20.29
N TYR A 290 -8.58 15.77 20.20
CA TYR A 290 -9.84 15.50 20.88
C TYR A 290 -9.70 15.60 22.40
N VAL A 291 -8.53 15.21 22.91
CA VAL A 291 -8.28 15.19 24.35
C VAL A 291 -7.97 16.56 24.95
N GLU A 292 -7.31 17.43 24.20
CA GLU A 292 -6.84 18.72 24.71
C GLU A 292 -7.79 19.88 24.38
N ARG A 293 -8.89 19.64 23.64
CA ARG A 293 -9.93 20.65 23.42
C ARG A 293 -10.74 20.93 24.70
N VAL A 294 -10.98 22.22 24.94
CA VAL A 294 -11.68 22.74 26.14
C VAL A 294 -13.20 22.46 26.07
N ASP A 295 -13.80 22.47 24.88
CA ASP A 295 -15.25 22.30 24.66
C ASP A 295 -15.65 20.83 24.40
N ARG A 296 -15.34 19.94 25.35
CA ARG A 296 -15.75 18.54 25.25
C ARG A 296 -17.22 18.39 25.66
N ASP A 297 -18.02 17.77 24.78
CA ASP A 297 -19.34 17.20 25.11
C ASP A 297 -19.17 16.02 26.09
N TYR A 298 -18.77 16.28 27.35
CA TYR A 298 -18.80 15.29 28.43
C TYR A 298 -20.04 15.51 29.30
N THR A 299 -21.22 15.30 28.71
CA THR A 299 -22.43 15.02 29.49
C THR A 299 -22.63 13.51 29.49
N PRO A 300 -22.24 12.78 30.55
CA PRO A 300 -22.82 11.46 30.77
C PRO A 300 -24.33 11.69 30.88
N GLU A 301 -25.08 11.10 29.95
CA GLU A 301 -26.53 11.25 29.81
C GLU A 301 -27.21 10.72 31.09
N LYS A 302 -27.28 11.54 32.15
CA LYS A 302 -28.24 11.36 33.23
C LYS A 302 -29.59 11.74 32.63
N ARG A 303 -30.31 10.77 32.07
CA ARG A 303 -31.76 10.94 31.89
C ARG A 303 -32.37 11.09 33.29
N PRO A 304 -33.01 12.21 33.62
CA PRO A 304 -33.89 12.25 34.77
C PRO A 304 -35.09 11.37 34.40
N VAL A 305 -35.30 10.31 35.17
CA VAL A 305 -36.60 9.65 35.20
C VAL A 305 -37.57 10.71 35.73
N LEU A 306 -38.50 11.15 34.89
CA LEU A 306 -39.68 11.90 35.32
C LEU A 306 -40.39 11.02 36.35
N GLU A 307 -40.31 11.39 37.63
CA GLU A 307 -41.25 10.93 38.63
C GLU A 307 -42.62 11.46 38.19
N SER A 308 -43.49 10.54 37.78
CA SER A 308 -44.91 10.83 37.62
C SER A 308 -45.46 11.05 39.02
N GLU A 309 -45.84 12.31 39.30
CA GLU A 309 -46.82 12.60 40.33
C GLU A 309 -48.09 11.81 39.99
N ASP A 310 -48.45 10.86 40.85
CA ASP A 310 -49.84 10.47 41.06
C ASP A 310 -50.03 10.30 42.56
N GLY A 311 -50.34 11.43 43.20
CA GLY A 311 -51.03 11.43 44.48
C GLY A 311 -52.49 11.07 44.23
N ILE A 312 -52.87 9.84 44.55
CA ILE A 312 -54.27 9.49 44.80
C ILE A 312 -54.46 9.46 46.31
N GLU A 313 -55.04 10.55 46.83
CA GLU A 313 -55.68 10.58 48.15
C GLU A 313 -56.86 9.60 48.13
N MET A 314 -56.95 8.75 49.16
CA MET A 314 -58.19 8.09 49.54
C MET A 314 -58.87 8.92 50.64
N ALA A 315 -60.01 9.54 50.30
CA ALA A 315 -61.16 9.80 51.18
C ALA A 315 -62.36 10.26 50.33
#